data_AF-A0A6A5GMB5-F1
#
_entry.id   AF-A0A6A5GMB5-F1
#
_cell.length_a   1.000
_cell.length_b   1.000
_cell.length_c   1.000
_cell.angle_alpha   90.00
_cell.angle_beta   90.00
_cell.angle_gamma   90.00
#
_symmetry.space_group_name_H-M   'P 1'
#
loop_
_entity.id
_entity.type
_entity.pdbx_description
1 polymer ?
#
loop_
_entity_poly.entity_id
_entity_poly.type
_entity_poly.pdbx_seq_one_letter_code
_entity_poly.pdbx_strand_id
1 'polypeptide(L)'
;MLNFSILIMLLLTVSTISASPAALHTGFQQKSLEHINSFRSRFANAAQIANMQKMRYNRTLEATIQNYTSSCDLLDDMGDMPTYAILDKNFIDSHIRQTEIHQDHLEVYEYHIEILLGPDRTVTHILHPLATQVGCALMASPCKWPRGHEEWPTIGKIQTICLVGEV
;
A
#
# COMPACT_ATOMS: atom_id res chain seq x y z
N MET A 1 -24.03 45.68 48.31
CA MET A 1 -23.20 44.48 48.56
C MET A 1 -23.74 43.33 47.73
N LEU A 2 -22.84 42.46 47.24
CA LEU A 2 -23.01 41.36 46.26
C LEU A 2 -23.36 41.84 44.84
N ASN A 3 -22.43 42.00 43.88
CA ASN A 3 -21.33 41.15 43.40
C ASN A 3 -21.84 39.79 42.89
N PHE A 4 -22.09 39.69 41.58
CA PHE A 4 -22.26 38.40 40.91
C PHE A 4 -21.54 38.41 39.56
N SER A 5 -20.70 37.39 39.44
CA SER A 5 -19.59 37.25 38.51
C SER A 5 -20.00 36.96 37.07
N ILE A 6 -19.26 37.59 36.17
CA ILE A 6 -18.70 37.11 34.89
C ILE A 6 -19.13 35.68 34.48
N LEU A 7 -19.78 35.57 33.32
CA LEU A 7 -19.69 34.38 32.47
C LEU A 7 -19.76 34.80 31.00
N ILE A 8 -18.61 35.27 30.49
CA ILE A 8 -18.37 35.45 29.06
C ILE A 8 -18.14 34.05 28.49
N MET A 9 -19.16 33.48 27.85
CA MET A 9 -19.02 32.26 27.07
C MET A 9 -18.20 32.56 25.82
N LEU A 10 -16.88 32.38 25.92
CA LEU A 10 -15.94 32.42 24.81
C LEU A 10 -16.15 31.14 23.96
N LEU A 11 -16.96 31.24 22.91
CA LEU A 11 -17.09 30.21 21.89
C LEU A 11 -15.77 30.15 21.09
N LEU A 12 -14.84 29.33 21.53
CA LEU A 12 -13.71 28.88 20.72
C LEU A 12 -14.27 27.97 19.62
N THR A 13 -14.63 28.54 18.47
CA THR A 13 -14.79 27.76 17.25
C THR A 13 -13.41 27.24 16.88
N VAL A 14 -13.11 26.00 17.28
CA VAL A 14 -12.00 25.25 16.70
C VAL A 14 -12.37 25.07 15.24
N SER A 15 -11.78 25.88 14.37
CA SER A 15 -11.74 25.63 12.95
C SER A 15 -11.09 24.27 12.78
N THR A 16 -11.90 23.23 12.61
CA THR A 16 -11.41 21.94 12.14
C THR A 16 -10.75 22.23 10.81
N ILE A 17 -9.43 22.23 10.78
CA ILE A 17 -8.66 22.21 9.54
C ILE A 17 -9.08 20.90 8.88
N SER A 18 -10.07 20.98 8.00
CA SER A 18 -10.33 19.95 7.02
C SER A 18 -9.06 19.87 6.21
N ALA A 19 -8.18 18.95 6.58
CA ALA A 19 -7.04 18.58 5.77
C ALA A 19 -7.62 18.09 4.45
N SER A 20 -7.77 19.01 3.50
CA SER A 20 -8.03 18.67 2.11
C SER A 20 -7.02 17.59 1.77
N PRO A 21 -7.44 16.45 1.19
CA PRO A 21 -6.48 15.47 0.73
C PRO A 21 -5.54 16.25 -0.19
N ALA A 22 -4.28 16.39 0.22
CA ALA A 22 -3.29 17.13 -0.54
C ALA A 22 -3.41 16.64 -1.98
N ALA A 23 -3.84 17.53 -2.88
CA ALA A 23 -4.18 17.15 -4.25
C ALA A 23 -3.04 16.26 -4.77
N LEU A 24 -3.32 15.10 -5.34
CA LEU A 24 -2.25 14.29 -5.93
C LEU A 24 -1.56 15.19 -6.97
N HIS A 25 -0.32 15.59 -6.68
CA HIS A 25 0.32 16.71 -7.37
C HIS A 25 1.02 16.21 -8.65
N THR A 26 1.09 14.89 -8.87
CA THR A 26 1.70 14.30 -10.07
C THR A 26 0.84 13.17 -10.65
N GLY A 27 0.87 13.02 -11.98
CA GLY A 27 0.22 11.90 -12.66
C GLY A 27 0.81 10.54 -12.27
N PHE A 28 2.03 10.51 -11.73
CA PHE A 28 2.65 9.30 -11.17
C PHE A 28 1.93 8.84 -9.90
N GLN A 29 1.77 9.72 -8.91
CA GLN A 29 1.07 9.41 -7.66
C GLN A 29 -0.33 8.84 -7.96
N GLN A 30 -1.03 9.43 -8.93
CA GLN A 30 -2.39 9.05 -9.27
C GLN A 30 -2.44 7.66 -9.89
N LYS A 31 -1.57 7.40 -10.87
CA LYS A 31 -1.47 6.07 -11.49
C LYS A 31 -1.11 4.98 -10.49
N SER A 32 -0.17 5.24 -9.57
CA SER A 32 0.19 4.29 -8.52
C SER A 32 -1.01 4.01 -7.59
N LEU A 33 -1.72 5.05 -7.16
CA LEU A 33 -2.87 4.91 -6.28
C LEU A 33 -4.05 4.19 -6.95
N GLU A 34 -4.32 4.49 -8.22
CA GLU A 34 -5.36 3.84 -9.03
C GLU A 34 -5.03 2.36 -9.27
N HIS A 35 -3.78 2.05 -9.59
CA HIS A 35 -3.31 0.68 -9.75
C HIS A 35 -3.56 -0.14 -8.48
N ILE A 36 -3.11 0.36 -7.33
CA ILE A 36 -3.23 -0.34 -6.05
C ILE A 36 -4.69 -0.51 -5.64
N ASN A 37 -5.50 0.55 -5.72
CA ASN A 37 -6.91 0.46 -5.36
C ASN A 37 -7.71 -0.43 -6.32
N SER A 38 -7.36 -0.47 -7.60
CA SER A 38 -7.96 -1.40 -8.57
C SER A 38 -7.65 -2.85 -8.20
N PHE A 39 -6.39 -3.15 -7.85
CA PHE A 39 -6.00 -4.48 -7.40
C PHE A 39 -6.74 -4.87 -6.12
N ARG A 40 -6.72 -4.02 -5.09
CA ARG A 40 -7.46 -4.24 -3.82
C ARG A 40 -8.94 -4.51 -4.03
N SER A 41 -9.59 -3.74 -4.91
CA SER A 41 -11.02 -3.91 -5.18
C SER A 41 -11.32 -5.24 -5.88
N ARG A 42 -10.47 -5.66 -6.81
CA ARG A 42 -10.63 -6.95 -7.51
C ARG A 42 -10.37 -8.12 -6.57
N PHE A 43 -9.33 -8.01 -5.74
CA PHE A 43 -9.00 -9.02 -4.73
C PHE A 43 -10.13 -9.15 -3.71
N ALA A 44 -10.66 -8.03 -3.19
CA ALA A 44 -11.77 -8.06 -2.25
C ALA A 44 -13.01 -8.76 -2.83
N ASN A 45 -13.28 -8.58 -4.14
CA ASN A 45 -14.36 -9.32 -4.80
C ASN A 45 -14.06 -10.82 -4.89
N ALA A 46 -12.85 -11.19 -5.35
CA ALA A 46 -12.43 -12.58 -5.45
C ALA A 46 -12.45 -13.31 -4.09
N ALA A 47 -12.00 -12.64 -3.03
CA ALA A 47 -11.91 -13.16 -1.67
C ALA A 47 -13.18 -12.94 -0.83
N GLN A 48 -14.24 -12.34 -1.38
CA GLN A 48 -15.46 -11.96 -0.65
C GLN A 48 -15.23 -11.11 0.62
N ILE A 49 -14.27 -10.19 0.57
CA ILE A 49 -13.95 -9.27 1.67
C ILE A 49 -14.82 -8.01 1.55
N ALA A 50 -15.81 -7.88 2.43
CA ALA A 50 -16.74 -6.75 2.39
C ALA A 50 -16.15 -5.41 2.90
N ASN A 51 -15.11 -5.45 3.72
CA ASN A 51 -14.56 -4.30 4.45
C ASN A 51 -13.17 -3.84 3.95
N MET A 52 -12.89 -4.00 2.67
CA MET A 52 -11.65 -3.51 2.06
C MET A 52 -11.62 -1.98 1.99
N GLN A 53 -10.80 -1.34 2.81
CA GLN A 53 -10.69 0.11 2.82
C GLN A 53 -9.96 0.64 1.58
N LYS A 54 -10.41 1.78 1.07
CA LYS A 54 -9.73 2.46 -0.05
C LYS A 54 -8.47 3.16 0.45
N MET A 55 -7.35 2.90 -0.20
CA MET A 55 -6.09 3.58 0.12
C MET A 55 -6.10 5.03 -0.34
N ARG A 56 -5.38 5.87 0.42
CA ARG A 56 -5.07 7.26 0.13
C ARG A 56 -3.57 7.42 -0.02
N TYR A 57 -3.15 8.38 -0.85
CA TYR A 57 -1.74 8.64 -1.04
C TYR A 57 -1.16 9.44 0.14
N ASN A 58 0.00 9.03 0.66
CA ASN A 58 0.71 9.71 1.74
C ASN A 58 2.13 10.09 1.28
N ARG A 59 2.41 11.39 1.26
CA ARG A 59 3.72 11.93 0.84
C ARG A 59 4.85 11.71 1.82
N THR A 60 4.54 11.58 3.10
CA THR A 60 5.54 11.24 4.10
C THR A 60 6.04 9.82 3.87
N LEU A 61 5.14 8.89 3.52
CA LEU A 61 5.53 7.54 3.11
C LEU A 61 6.34 7.54 1.81
N GLU A 62 5.94 8.36 0.82
CA GLU A 62 6.71 8.56 -0.43
C GLU A 62 8.14 9.05 -0.13
N ALA A 63 8.28 10.10 0.67
CA ALA A 63 9.59 10.65 1.04
C ALA A 63 10.44 9.63 1.81
N THR A 64 9.81 8.82 2.66
CA THR A 64 10.50 7.75 3.41
C THR A 64 11.05 6.69 2.47
N ILE A 65 10.20 6.17 1.56
CA ILE A 65 10.61 5.09 0.65
C ILE A 65 11.61 5.58 -0.40
N GLN A 66 11.59 6.87 -0.76
CA GLN A 66 12.53 7.48 -1.70
C GLN A 66 14.00 7.39 -1.24
N ASN A 67 14.26 7.26 0.06
CA ASN A 67 15.63 7.06 0.58
C ASN A 67 16.27 5.75 0.10
N TYR A 68 15.46 4.78 -0.34
CA TYR A 68 15.90 3.45 -0.76
C TYR A 68 15.88 3.27 -2.28
N THR A 69 15.52 4.29 -3.05
CA THR A 69 15.30 4.14 -4.50
C THR A 69 16.48 4.54 -5.38
N SER A 70 17.57 5.00 -4.78
CA SER A 70 18.76 5.46 -5.52
C SER A 70 19.61 4.31 -6.10
N SER A 71 19.57 3.13 -5.50
CA SER A 71 20.17 1.90 -6.04
C SER A 71 19.34 0.67 -5.66
N CYS A 72 19.55 -0.45 -6.36
CA CYS A 72 18.87 -1.70 -6.02
C CYS A 72 19.40 -2.35 -4.74
N ASP A 73 20.65 -2.08 -4.38
CA ASP A 73 21.28 -2.66 -3.19
C ASP A 73 20.62 -2.15 -1.89
N LEU A 74 20.10 -0.92 -1.92
CA LEU A 74 19.38 -0.32 -0.78
C LEU A 74 18.02 -0.98 -0.53
N LEU A 75 17.50 -1.79 -1.45
CA LEU A 75 16.27 -2.55 -1.20
C LEU A 75 16.45 -3.58 -0.09
N ASP A 76 17.67 -4.08 0.12
CA ASP A 76 17.94 -5.03 1.20
C ASP A 76 17.94 -4.33 2.58
N ASP A 77 18.29 -3.04 2.62
CA ASP A 77 18.29 -2.21 3.84
C ASP A 77 16.88 -1.85 4.33
N MET A 78 15.84 -2.12 3.54
CA MET A 78 14.46 -1.89 3.93
C MET A 78 13.97 -2.88 5.01
N GLY A 79 14.69 -3.98 5.24
CA GLY A 79 14.33 -4.98 6.26
C GLY A 79 12.87 -5.42 6.14
N ASP A 80 12.14 -5.30 7.26
CA ASP A 80 10.74 -5.72 7.43
C ASP A 80 9.73 -4.59 7.17
N MET A 81 10.14 -3.51 6.48
CA MET A 81 9.22 -2.43 6.14
C MET A 81 8.06 -2.95 5.27
N PRO A 82 6.81 -2.54 5.58
CA PRO A 82 5.62 -3.04 4.90
C PRO A 82 5.54 -2.50 3.48
N THR A 83 6.16 -3.20 2.53
CA THR A 83 6.44 -2.66 1.20
C THR A 83 5.81 -3.48 0.09
N TYR A 84 5.59 -2.81 -1.04
CA TYR A 84 4.95 -3.40 -2.22
C TYR A 84 5.58 -2.85 -3.49
N ALA A 85 5.99 -3.73 -4.40
CA ALA A 85 6.30 -3.33 -5.76
C ALA A 85 5.05 -3.29 -6.62
N ILE A 86 4.93 -2.28 -7.48
CA ILE A 86 3.90 -2.29 -8.52
C ILE A 86 4.20 -3.43 -9.50
N LEU A 87 3.29 -4.41 -9.53
CA LEU A 87 3.41 -5.62 -10.34
C LEU A 87 2.73 -5.45 -11.70
N ASP A 88 3.14 -6.26 -12.68
CA ASP A 88 2.49 -6.23 -13.99
C ASP A 88 1.08 -6.85 -13.94
N LYS A 89 0.29 -6.53 -14.97
CA LYS A 89 -1.11 -6.95 -15.07
C LYS A 89 -1.27 -8.47 -15.09
N ASN A 90 -0.35 -9.22 -15.72
CA ASN A 90 -0.48 -10.68 -15.83
C ASN A 90 -0.30 -11.33 -14.47
N PHE A 91 0.65 -10.84 -13.67
CA PHE A 91 0.81 -11.29 -12.30
C PHE A 91 -0.47 -11.05 -11.49
N ILE A 92 -1.00 -9.82 -11.53
CA ILE A 92 -2.22 -9.45 -10.80
C ILE A 92 -3.40 -10.31 -11.24
N ASP A 93 -3.63 -10.47 -12.54
CA ASP A 93 -4.74 -11.26 -13.06
C ASP A 93 -4.62 -12.73 -12.67
N SER A 94 -3.41 -13.29 -12.69
CA SER A 94 -3.16 -14.64 -12.21
C SER A 94 -3.48 -14.77 -10.73
N HIS A 95 -3.01 -13.83 -9.90
CA HIS A 95 -3.27 -13.83 -8.45
C HIS A 95 -4.77 -13.73 -8.14
N ILE A 96 -5.50 -12.83 -8.81
CA ILE A 96 -6.96 -12.72 -8.68
C ILE A 96 -7.65 -14.04 -9.05
N ARG A 97 -7.27 -14.65 -10.18
CA ARG A 97 -7.87 -15.91 -10.63
C ARG A 97 -7.62 -17.05 -9.63
N GLN A 98 -6.41 -17.14 -9.09
CA GLN A 98 -6.09 -18.16 -8.08
C GLN A 98 -6.86 -17.92 -6.78
N THR A 99 -7.04 -16.65 -6.39
CA THR A 99 -7.88 -16.25 -5.24
C THR A 99 -9.32 -16.75 -5.43
N GLU A 100 -9.91 -16.56 -6.63
CA GLU A 100 -11.26 -17.04 -6.95
C GLU A 100 -11.35 -18.58 -6.92
N ILE A 101 -10.35 -19.28 -7.43
CA ILE A 101 -10.31 -20.76 -7.45
C ILE A 101 -10.21 -21.32 -6.02
N HIS A 102 -9.44 -20.66 -5.16
CA HIS A 102 -9.13 -21.11 -3.80
C HIS A 102 -9.89 -20.32 -2.73
N GLN A 103 -11.04 -19.74 -3.08
CA GLN A 103 -11.82 -18.86 -2.21
C GLN A 103 -12.17 -19.51 -0.85
N ASP A 104 -12.43 -20.82 -0.82
CA ASP A 104 -12.77 -21.55 0.41
C ASP A 104 -11.53 -21.92 1.26
N HIS A 105 -10.32 -21.66 0.75
CA HIS A 105 -9.04 -22.04 1.36
C HIS A 105 -7.98 -20.92 1.23
N LEU A 106 -8.40 -19.66 1.37
CA LEU A 106 -7.51 -18.50 1.18
C LEU A 106 -6.28 -18.52 2.09
N GLU A 107 -6.41 -18.96 3.34
CA GLU A 107 -5.27 -19.04 4.29
C GLU A 107 -4.13 -19.92 3.76
N VAL A 108 -4.46 -21.01 3.08
CA VAL A 108 -3.47 -21.92 2.46
C VAL A 108 -2.83 -21.27 1.23
N TYR A 109 -3.63 -20.56 0.43
CA TYR A 109 -3.14 -19.85 -0.74
C TYR A 109 -2.25 -18.65 -0.38
N GLU A 110 -2.62 -17.88 0.64
CA GLU A 110 -1.82 -16.76 1.16
C GLU A 110 -0.47 -17.26 1.67
N TYR A 111 -0.46 -18.35 2.45
CA TYR A 111 0.79 -19.00 2.88
C TYR A 111 1.69 -19.41 1.70
N HIS A 112 1.11 -19.95 0.62
CA HIS A 112 1.88 -20.27 -0.58
C HIS A 112 2.42 -19.01 -1.28
N ILE A 113 1.65 -17.93 -1.36
CA ILE A 113 2.08 -16.66 -1.95
C ILE A 113 3.17 -16.00 -1.12
N GLU A 114 3.12 -16.10 0.21
CA GLU A 114 4.17 -15.66 1.12
C GLU A 114 5.48 -16.41 0.91
N ILE A 115 5.42 -17.73 0.76
CA ILE A 115 6.60 -18.54 0.40
C ILE A 115 7.16 -18.13 -0.97
N LEU A 116 6.28 -17.83 -1.94
CA LEU A 116 6.67 -17.55 -3.32
C LEU A 116 7.28 -16.15 -3.52
N LEU A 117 6.77 -15.15 -2.81
CA LEU A 117 7.19 -13.75 -2.93
C LEU A 117 8.18 -13.32 -1.83
N GLY A 118 8.38 -14.16 -0.83
CA GLY A 118 9.16 -13.89 0.37
C GLY A 118 8.32 -13.21 1.46
N PRO A 119 8.55 -13.54 2.75
CA PRO A 119 7.67 -13.14 3.86
C PRO A 119 7.48 -11.62 3.99
N ASP A 120 8.52 -10.83 3.74
CA ASP A 120 8.56 -9.41 4.14
C ASP A 120 8.18 -8.42 3.03
N ARG A 121 7.79 -8.90 1.84
CA ARG A 121 7.62 -8.08 0.62
C ARG A 121 6.42 -8.52 -0.23
N THR A 122 5.40 -9.02 0.44
CA THR A 122 4.25 -9.65 -0.21
C THR A 122 3.15 -8.64 -0.54
N VAL A 123 2.22 -9.07 -1.41
CA VAL A 123 0.95 -8.37 -1.63
C VAL A 123 0.12 -8.24 -0.34
N THR A 124 0.44 -8.98 0.73
CA THR A 124 -0.33 -9.02 1.99
C THR A 124 -0.50 -7.63 2.59
N HIS A 125 0.55 -6.80 2.65
CA HIS A 125 0.45 -5.44 3.22
C HIS A 125 -0.54 -4.57 2.44
N ILE A 126 -0.49 -4.62 1.10
CA ILE A 126 -1.44 -3.86 0.28
C ILE A 126 -2.79 -4.54 0.12
N LEU A 127 -2.98 -5.79 0.52
CA LEU A 127 -4.26 -6.50 0.49
C LEU A 127 -4.90 -6.56 1.88
N HIS A 128 -4.21 -6.12 2.93
CA HIS A 128 -4.78 -6.02 4.27
C HIS A 128 -6.02 -5.10 4.24
N PRO A 129 -7.21 -5.57 4.67
CA PRO A 129 -8.46 -4.81 4.52
C PRO A 129 -8.42 -3.45 5.20
N LEU A 130 -7.69 -3.34 6.31
CA LEU A 130 -7.58 -2.12 7.11
C LEU A 130 -6.45 -1.16 6.69
N ALA A 131 -5.59 -1.55 5.75
CA ALA A 131 -4.55 -0.64 5.26
C ALA A 131 -5.17 0.54 4.48
N THR A 132 -4.84 1.77 4.86
CA THR A 132 -5.47 2.99 4.32
C THR A 132 -4.53 3.97 3.64
N GLN A 133 -3.23 3.78 3.77
CA GLN A 133 -2.24 4.74 3.29
C GLN A 133 -1.12 4.05 2.51
N VAL A 134 -0.66 4.73 1.47
CA VAL A 134 0.49 4.27 0.68
C VAL A 134 1.26 5.47 0.13
N GLY A 135 2.58 5.37 0.08
CA GLY A 135 3.44 6.30 -0.67
C GLY A 135 4.40 5.52 -1.54
N CYS A 136 4.61 5.96 -2.78
CA CYS A 136 5.40 5.21 -3.77
C CYS A 136 6.48 6.08 -4.36
N ALA A 137 7.66 5.50 -4.61
CA ALA A 137 8.76 6.17 -5.29
C ALA A 137 9.26 5.36 -6.49
N LEU A 138 9.76 6.08 -7.49
CA LEU A 138 10.40 5.48 -8.65
C LEU A 138 11.84 5.11 -8.31
N MET A 139 12.25 3.91 -8.72
CA MET A 139 13.66 3.49 -8.69
C MET A 139 14.47 4.29 -9.71
N ALA A 140 15.74 4.58 -9.40
CA ALA A 140 16.68 5.20 -10.34
C ALA A 140 16.92 4.31 -11.58
N SER A 141 16.86 2.99 -11.40
CA SER A 141 16.91 1.98 -12.46
C SER A 141 16.02 0.79 -12.11
N PRO A 142 15.49 0.03 -13.09
CA PRO A 142 14.69 -1.14 -12.79
C PRO A 142 15.49 -2.18 -12.00
N CYS A 143 14.97 -2.61 -10.85
CA CYS A 143 15.63 -3.55 -9.95
C CYS A 143 15.06 -4.95 -10.10
N LYS A 144 15.91 -5.97 -9.99
CA LYS A 144 15.43 -7.34 -9.86
C LYS A 144 14.71 -7.45 -8.52
N TRP A 145 13.47 -7.93 -8.54
CA TRP A 145 12.77 -8.20 -7.29
C TRP A 145 13.49 -9.36 -6.58
N PRO A 146 13.90 -9.19 -5.30
CA PRO A 146 14.69 -10.21 -4.64
C PRO A 146 13.82 -11.44 -4.30
N ARG A 147 14.44 -12.62 -4.42
CA ARG A 147 13.94 -13.93 -3.94
C ARG A 147 12.66 -14.50 -4.57
N GLY A 148 12.51 -14.43 -5.90
CA GLY A 148 11.62 -15.37 -6.58
C GLY A 148 12.26 -16.76 -6.65
N HIS A 149 11.56 -17.81 -6.19
CA HIS A 149 11.89 -19.18 -6.57
C HIS A 149 11.81 -19.32 -8.11
N GLU A 150 12.79 -19.99 -8.74
CA GLU A 150 12.97 -20.04 -10.21
C GLU A 150 11.78 -20.60 -11.01
N GLU A 151 10.79 -21.24 -10.37
CA GLU A 151 9.74 -22.03 -11.03
C GLU A 151 8.43 -21.28 -11.35
N TRP A 152 8.26 -20.03 -10.94
CA TRP A 152 7.03 -19.24 -11.17
C TRP A 152 7.32 -17.98 -12.00
N PRO A 153 6.33 -17.33 -12.66
CA PRO A 153 6.60 -16.18 -13.52
C PRO A 153 7.39 -15.15 -12.74
N THR A 154 8.68 -15.07 -13.07
CA THR A 154 9.64 -14.26 -12.35
C THR A 154 9.17 -12.83 -12.50
N ILE A 155 8.84 -12.17 -11.37
CA ILE A 155 8.61 -10.72 -11.34
C ILE A 155 9.89 -10.11 -11.93
N GLY A 156 9.83 -9.74 -13.21
CA GLY A 156 11.05 -9.62 -14.01
C GLY A 156 11.95 -8.53 -13.47
N LYS A 157 11.43 -7.31 -13.47
CA LYS A 157 12.06 -6.14 -12.84
C LYS A 157 10.97 -5.21 -12.33
N ILE A 158 11.25 -4.58 -11.20
CA ILE A 158 10.39 -3.57 -10.59
C ILE A 158 10.98 -2.18 -10.81
N GLN A 159 10.11 -1.21 -11.11
CA GLN A 159 10.50 0.18 -11.32
C GLN A 159 9.91 1.11 -10.26
N THR A 160 8.88 0.65 -9.54
CA THR A 160 8.18 1.42 -8.52
C THR A 160 8.01 0.58 -7.28
N ILE A 161 8.40 1.14 -6.15
CA ILE A 161 8.20 0.54 -4.83
C ILE A 161 7.37 1.49 -3.98
N CYS A 162 6.55 0.90 -3.13
CA CYS A 162 5.61 1.58 -2.27
C CYS A 162 5.83 1.15 -0.82
N LEU A 163 5.65 2.09 0.09
CA LEU A 163 5.56 1.87 1.52
C LEU A 163 4.09 1.99 1.94
N VAL A 164 3.58 0.97 2.60
CA VAL A 164 2.22 0.90 3.13
C VAL A 164 2.23 1.46 4.56
N GLY A 165 1.22 2.25 4.90
CA GLY A 165 1.06 2.71 6.28
C GLY A 165 0.73 1.55 7.21
N GLU A 166 1.23 1.61 8.45
CA GLU A 166 0.89 0.64 9.48
C GLU A 166 -0.64 0.54 9.69
N VAL A 167 -1.08 -0.65 10.05
CA VAL A 167 -2.49 -1.01 10.29
C VAL A 167 -2.81 -0.94 11.77
#